data_AF-T1A879-F1
#
_entry.id   AF-T1A879-F1
#
_cell.length_a   1.000
_cell.length_b   1.000
_cell.length_c   1.000
_cell.angle_alpha   90.00
_cell.angle_beta   90.00
_cell.angle_gamma   90.00
#
_symmetry.space_group_name_H-M   'P 1'
#
loop_
_entity.id
_entity.type
_entity.pdbx_description
1 polymer ?
#
loop_
_entity_poly.entity_id
_entity_poly.type
_entity_poly.pdbx_seq_one_letter_code
_entity_poly.pdbx_strand_id
1 'polypeptide(L)'
;MDGLELEFTEETLMPEGESTRGRLIALQQHGIHIAVDDFGTGYSNLARLRQIPATSLKIDQSFVRTLAHNPQDAILVRTITTMARDLGLPGGRRGRRDARDPRRRAGAGL
;
A
#
# COMPACT_ATOMS: atom_id res chain seq x y z
N MET A 1 -7.42 -9.66 -14.81
CA MET A 1 -7.23 -10.64 -13.72
C MET A 1 -6.85 -9.84 -12.51
N ASP A 2 -7.65 -9.89 -11.45
CA ASP A 2 -7.34 -9.19 -10.20
C ASP A 2 -6.15 -9.90 -9.55
N GLY A 3 -5.00 -9.23 -9.56
CA GLY A 3 -3.80 -9.73 -8.89
C GLY A 3 -3.98 -9.69 -7.37
N LEU A 4 -3.33 -10.62 -6.66
CA LEU A 4 -3.34 -10.61 -5.20
C LEU A 4 -2.50 -9.41 -4.72
N GLU A 5 -3.07 -8.54 -3.88
CA GLU A 5 -2.34 -7.47 -3.20
C GLU A 5 -2.26 -7.77 -1.71
N LEU A 6 -1.05 -7.70 -1.15
CA LEU A 6 -0.80 -7.78 0.29
C LEU A 6 -0.54 -6.38 0.82
N GLU A 7 -1.40 -5.96 1.74
CA GLU A 7 -1.27 -4.70 2.46
C GLU A 7 -0.53 -4.91 3.77
N PHE A 8 0.42 -4.01 4.03
CA PHE A 8 1.12 -3.94 5.29
C PHE A 8 1.07 -2.51 5.80
N THR A 9 0.78 -2.34 7.08
CA THR A 9 0.90 -1.02 7.71
C THR A 9 2.38 -0.63 7.79
N GLU A 10 2.64 0.67 7.87
CA GLU A 10 4.01 1.17 8.01
C GLU A 10 4.77 0.53 9.20
N GLU A 11 4.08 0.32 10.33
CA GLU A 11 4.67 -0.26 11.54
C GLU A 11 4.99 -1.76 11.38
N THR A 12 4.18 -2.50 10.62
CA THR A 12 4.40 -3.94 10.41
C THR A 12 5.51 -4.25 9.42
N LEU A 13 5.86 -3.28 8.58
CA LEU A 13 6.93 -3.39 7.58
C LEU A 13 8.33 -3.08 8.12
N MET A 14 8.56 -3.16 9.45
CA MET A 14 9.91 -3.06 10.00
C MET A 14 10.77 -4.18 9.39
N PRO A 15 11.76 -3.86 8.53
CA PRO A 15 12.59 -4.89 7.95
C PRO A 15 13.52 -5.40 9.05
N GLU A 16 13.18 -6.55 9.64
CA GLU A 16 14.10 -7.31 10.49
C GLU A 16 15.15 -8.02 9.62
N GLY A 17 15.94 -7.21 8.90
CA GLY A 17 17.06 -7.64 8.07
C GLY A 17 16.71 -8.07 6.64
N GLU A 18 17.74 -8.54 5.93
CA GLU A 18 17.75 -8.93 4.52
C GLU A 18 16.70 -10.02 4.19
N SER A 19 16.34 -10.84 5.19
CA SER A 19 15.39 -11.94 5.05
C SER A 19 13.97 -11.46 4.67
N THR A 20 13.53 -10.32 5.20
CA THR A 20 12.18 -9.79 4.95
C THR A 20 12.08 -9.24 3.53
N ARG A 21 13.08 -8.48 3.09
CA ARG A 21 13.15 -7.93 1.72
C ARG A 21 13.16 -9.05 0.68
N GLY A 22 13.98 -10.09 0.89
CA GLY A 22 14.05 -11.25 -0.01
C GLY A 22 12.69 -11.96 -0.16
N ARG A 23 11.94 -12.11 0.94
CA ARG A 23 10.59 -12.70 0.92
C ARG A 23 9.60 -11.85 0.14
N LEU A 24 9.62 -10.53 0.32
CA LEU A 24 8.73 -9.62 -0.43
C LEU A 24 9.04 -9.64 -1.93
N ILE A 25 10.32 -9.69 -2.31
CA ILE A 25 10.73 -9.86 -3.71
C ILE A 25 10.22 -11.20 -4.28
N ALA A 26 10.34 -12.30 -3.53
CA ALA A 26 9.84 -13.60 -3.97
C ALA A 26 8.31 -13.57 -4.19
N LEU A 27 7.55 -12.89 -3.33
CA LEU A 27 6.11 -12.71 -3.51
C LEU A 27 5.81 -11.94 -4.82
N GLN A 28 6.55 -10.88 -5.11
CA GLN A 28 6.39 -10.15 -6.38
C GLN A 28 6.70 -11.00 -7.61
N GLN A 29 7.69 -11.89 -7.54
CA GLN A 29 8.00 -12.84 -8.61
C GLN A 29 6.85 -13.82 -8.89
N HIS A 30 5.98 -14.05 -7.90
CA HIS A 30 4.73 -14.80 -8.05
C HIS A 30 3.53 -13.95 -8.49
N GLY A 31 3.75 -12.68 -8.85
CA GLY A 31 2.70 -11.75 -9.27
C GLY A 31 1.88 -11.15 -8.13
N ILE A 32 2.40 -11.20 -6.89
CA ILE A 32 1.75 -10.62 -5.72
C ILE A 32 2.21 -9.17 -5.56
N HIS A 33 1.24 -8.25 -5.55
CA HIS A 33 1.48 -6.84 -5.33
C HIS A 33 1.66 -6.55 -3.84
N ILE A 34 2.52 -5.59 -3.50
CA ILE A 34 2.82 -5.20 -2.12
C ILE A 34 2.40 -3.74 -1.94
N ALA A 35 1.48 -3.48 -1.03
CA ALA A 35 1.02 -2.14 -0.71
C ALA A 35 1.44 -1.74 0.71
N VAL A 36 1.87 -0.49 0.86
CA VAL A 36 2.09 0.14 2.17
C VAL A 36 0.82 0.92 2.55
N ASP A 37 0.15 0.50 3.62
CA ASP A 37 -1.09 1.11 4.14
C ASP A 37 -0.82 2.13 5.26
N ASP A 38 -1.82 3.00 5.47
CA ASP A 38 -1.86 4.03 6.52
C ASP A 38 -0.65 4.99 6.51
N PHE A 39 -0.11 5.31 5.34
CA PHE A 39 1.04 6.21 5.23
C PHE A 39 0.69 7.65 5.67
N GLY A 40 1.48 8.19 6.58
CA GLY A 40 1.42 9.60 7.04
C GLY A 40 0.80 9.84 8.43
N THR A 41 0.20 8.85 9.10
CA THR A 41 -0.43 9.03 10.43
C THR A 41 0.51 8.73 11.61
N GLY A 42 1.72 8.26 11.34
CA GLY A 42 2.78 8.00 12.32
C GLY A 42 4.12 8.63 11.93
N TYR A 43 5.23 8.10 12.49
CA TYR A 43 6.58 8.50 12.08
C TYR A 43 6.93 7.90 10.71
N SER A 44 6.51 8.57 9.65
CA SER A 44 6.77 8.09 8.29
C SER A 44 8.25 8.06 7.96
N ASN A 45 8.83 6.86 7.86
CA ASN A 45 10.24 6.66 7.56
C ASN A 45 10.45 6.46 6.06
N LEU A 46 10.62 7.57 5.35
CA LEU A 46 10.93 7.59 3.91
C LEU A 46 12.15 6.73 3.53
N ALA A 47 13.13 6.61 4.42
CA ALA A 47 14.30 5.77 4.17
C ALA A 47 13.93 4.27 4.13
N ARG A 48 12.89 3.84 4.87
CA ARG A 48 12.36 2.47 4.81
C ARG A 48 11.57 2.23 3.52
N LEU A 49 10.78 3.21 3.07
CA LEU A 49 10.02 3.10 1.83
C LEU A 49 10.92 2.74 0.64
N ARG A 50 12.14 3.27 0.60
CA ARG A 50 13.15 2.95 -0.43
C ARG A 50 13.65 1.49 -0.37
N GLN A 51 13.57 0.83 0.78
CA GLN A 51 14.08 -0.53 1.00
C GLN A 51 13.02 -1.61 0.76
N ILE A 52 11.75 -1.24 0.78
CA ILE A 52 10.63 -2.15 0.57
C ILE A 52 10.32 -2.20 -0.92
N PRO A 53 10.20 -3.39 -1.52
CA PRO A 53 9.78 -3.52 -2.91
C PRO A 53 8.26 -3.31 -3.02
N ALA A 54 7.78 -2.13 -2.63
CA ALA A 54 6.37 -1.79 -2.73
C ALA A 54 5.98 -1.59 -4.19
N THR A 55 4.74 -1.91 -4.53
CA THR A 55 4.11 -1.58 -5.81
C THR A 55 3.03 -0.51 -5.66
N SER A 56 2.68 -0.15 -4.43
CA SER A 56 1.63 0.81 -4.14
C SER A 56 1.87 1.46 -2.78
N LEU A 57 1.55 2.74 -2.68
CA LEU A 57 1.57 3.52 -1.44
C LEU A 57 0.16 4.06 -1.20
N LYS A 58 -0.45 3.72 -0.06
CA LYS A 58 -1.79 4.18 0.32
C LYS A 58 -1.69 5.26 1.37
N ILE A 59 -2.20 6.44 1.02
CA ILE A 59 -2.31 7.57 1.95
C ILE A 59 -3.48 7.30 2.89
N ASP A 60 -3.26 7.51 4.20
CA ASP A 60 -4.31 7.31 5.17
C ASP A 60 -5.53 8.19 4.88
N GLN A 61 -6.71 7.62 5.15
CA GLN A 61 -7.98 8.26 4.86
C GLN A 61 -8.24 9.52 5.69
N SER A 62 -7.58 9.72 6.84
CA SER A 62 -7.75 10.94 7.66
C SER A 62 -7.40 12.19 6.87
N PHE A 63 -6.28 12.18 6.13
CA PHE A 63 -5.89 13.26 5.23
C PHE A 63 -6.90 13.48 4.11
N VAL A 64 -7.42 12.39 3.54
CA VAL A 64 -8.37 12.46 2.43
C VAL A 64 -9.71 13.05 2.86
N ARG A 65 -10.16 12.76 4.09
CA ARG A 65 -11.45 13.24 4.63
C ARG A 65 -11.46 14.74 4.90
N THR A 66 -10.30 15.33 5.16
CA THR A 66 -10.12 16.74 5.52
C THR A 66 -9.69 17.62 4.34
N LEU A 67 -9.39 17.05 3.16
CA LEU A 67 -8.93 17.77 1.96
C LEU A 67 -9.72 19.04 1.62
N ALA A 68 -11.05 19.01 1.78
CA ALA A 68 -11.91 20.14 1.44
C ALA A 68 -11.82 21.32 2.43
N HIS A 69 -11.32 21.08 3.65
CA HIS A 69 -11.36 22.04 4.75
C HIS A 69 -9.99 22.27 5.41
N ASN A 70 -8.97 21.48 5.06
CA ASN A 70 -7.62 21.62 5.55
C ASN A 70 -6.61 21.74 4.40
N PRO A 71 -6.12 22.95 4.08
CA PRO A 71 -5.14 23.16 3.01
C PRO A 71 -3.80 22.48 3.31
N GLN A 72 -3.44 22.23 4.58
CA GLN A 72 -2.22 21.51 4.93
C GLN A 72 -2.31 20.04 4.49
N ASP A 73 -3.46 19.39 4.73
CA ASP A 73 -3.68 18.01 4.29
C ASP A 73 -3.66 17.90 2.75
N ALA A 74 -4.18 18.91 2.05
CA ALA A 74 -4.07 18.98 0.59
C ALA A 74 -2.63 19.09 0.10
N ILE A 75 -1.77 19.83 0.81
CA ILE A 75 -0.33 19.91 0.50
C ILE A 75 0.35 18.56 0.77
N LEU A 76 0.05 17.90 1.89
CA LEU A 76 0.62 16.60 2.25
C LEU A 76 0.23 15.53 1.24
N VAL A 77 -1.07 15.40 0.93
CA VAL A 77 -1.57 14.44 -0.07
C VAL A 77 -0.91 14.67 -1.42
N ARG A 78 -0.79 15.92 -1.87
CA ARG A 78 -0.12 16.24 -3.14
C ARG A 78 1.36 15.85 -3.12
N THR A 79 2.07 16.18 -2.04
CA THR A 79 3.50 15.87 -1.88
C THR A 79 3.73 14.37 -1.89
N ILE A 80 2.96 13.62 -1.11
CA ILE A 80 3.07 12.15 -1.04
C ILE A 80 2.73 11.51 -2.38
N THR A 81 1.67 11.98 -3.05
CA THR A 81 1.27 11.46 -4.37
C THR A 81 2.37 11.70 -5.43
N THR A 82 3.00 12.88 -5.40
CA THR A 82 4.09 13.22 -6.32
C THR A 82 5.30 12.32 -6.06
N MET A 83 5.72 12.22 -4.80
CA MET A 83 6.81 11.35 -4.38
C MET A 83 6.56 9.89 -4.76
N ALA A 84 5.36 9.37 -4.52
CA ALA A 84 5.01 8.00 -4.87
C ALA A 84 5.18 7.76 -6.38
N ARG A 85 4.66 8.67 -7.21
CA ARG A 85 4.84 8.62 -8.67
C ARG A 85 6.30 8.62 -9.09
N ASP A 86 7.11 9.50 -8.51
CA ASP A 86 8.53 9.64 -8.83
C ASP A 86 9.35 8.40 -8.42
N LEU A 87 8.88 7.66 -7.41
CA LEU A 87 9.45 6.38 -6.98
C LEU A 87 8.92 5.18 -7.78
N GLY A 88 8.05 5.38 -8.76
CA GLY A 88 7.40 4.29 -9.49
C GLY A 88 6.33 3.55 -8.68
N LEU A 89 5.84 4.15 -7.60
CA LEU A 89 4.79 3.66 -6.72
C LEU A 89 3.48 4.37 -7.07
N PRO A 90 2.57 3.79 -7.88
CA PRO A 90 1.26 4.39 -8.09
C PRO A 90 0.55 4.65 -6.76
N GLY A 91 0.10 5.89 -6.57
CA GLY A 91 -0.63 6.30 -5.36
C GLY A 91 -2.01 5.64 -5.34
N GLY A 92 -2.19 4.66 -4.47
CA GLY A 92 -3.47 4.01 -4.24
C GLY A 92 -4.28 4.81 -3.23
N ARG A 93 -5.56 5.06 -3.51
CA ARG A 93 -6.48 5.55 -2.48
C ARG A 93 -6.88 4.35 -1.62
N ARG A 94 -6.86 4.45 -0.29
CA ARG A 94 -7.33 3.38 0.60
C ARG A 94 -8.77 3.01 0.27
N GLY A 95 -8.95 1.91 -0.46
CA GLY A 95 -10.25 1.35 -0.77
C GLY A 95 -10.82 0.70 0.48
N ARG A 96 -12.12 0.91 0.75
CA ARG A 96 -12.80 0.13 1.79
C ARG A 96 -12.60 -1.35 1.47
N ARG A 97 -12.10 -2.09 2.46
CA ARG A 97 -12.11 -3.54 2.50
C ARG A 97 -13.53 -4.04 2.27
N ASP A 98 -13.87 -4.42 1.04
CA ASP A 98 -15.05 -5.24 0.82
C ASP A 98 -14.70 -6.67 1.25
N ALA A 99 -15.12 -7.00 2.47
CA ALA A 99 -15.16 -8.36 3.00
C ALA A 99 -16.24 -9.21 2.29
N ARG A 100 -16.30 -9.16 0.95
CA ARG A 100 -17.24 -9.94 0.14
C ARG A 100 -16.60 -10.37 -1.17
N ASP A 101 -15.92 -11.52 -1.14
CA ASP A 101 -16.09 -12.49 -2.23
C ASP A 101 -16.78 -13.77 -1.69
N PRO A 102 -18.13 -13.79 -1.64
CA PRO A 102 -18.89 -15.00 -1.37
C PRO A 102 -19.08 -15.88 -2.63
N ARG A 103 -18.32 -15.69 -3.72
CA ARG A 103 -18.57 -16.37 -5.01
C ARG A 103 -17.51 -17.37 -5.46
N ARG A 104 -16.65 -17.87 -4.58
CA ARG A 104 -16.07 -19.21 -4.81
C ARG A 104 -17.08 -20.30 -4.45
N ARG A 105 -18.16 -20.39 -5.24
CA ARG A 105 -18.81 -21.68 -5.49
C ARG A 105 -17.78 -22.51 -6.25
N ALA A 106 -17.20 -23.49 -5.59
CA ALA A 106 -16.60 -24.63 -6.24
C ALA A 106 -17.73 -25.39 -6.97
N GLY A 107 -18.02 -24.98 -8.19
CA GLY A 107 -18.61 -25.86 -9.19
C GLY A 107 -17.48 -26.75 -9.71
N ALA A 108 -17.21 -27.83 -8.98
CA ALA A 108 -16.54 -28.98 -9.58
C ALA A 108 -17.52 -29.57 -10.59
N GLY A 109 -17.21 -29.41 -11.87
CA GLY A 109 -17.90 -30.12 -12.95
C GLY A 109 -17.60 -31.61 -12.84
N LEU A 110 -18.66 -32.40 -13.05
CA LEU A 110 -18.57 -33.62 -13.86
C LEU A 110 -18.08 -33.25 -15.26
#